data_AF-A0A943G4R1-F1
#
_entry.id   AF-A0A943G4R1-F1
#
_cell.length_a   1.000
_cell.length_b   1.000
_cell.length_c   1.000
_cell.angle_alpha   90.00
_cell.angle_beta   90.00
_cell.angle_gamma   90.00
#
_symmetry.space_group_name_H-M   'P 1'
#
loop_
_entity.id
_entity.type
_entity.pdbx_description
1 polymer ?
#
loop_
_entity_poly.entity_id
_entity_poly.type
_entity_poly.pdbx_seq_one_letter_code
_entity_poly.pdbx_strand_id
1 'polypeptide(L)'
;MASIYGQFAKHFSSAEEMEAYKKKIQATLPAQEPELNLQLFSSEDAEAKKAVAPSITPADTGEPKPFTAMLNGTATNQLTNISTRSNPPIVDAITGNATIEQGTLKVFIDSYNELTGGLRTSTHKLLDACTIALTQQNNYRGKGSELNPLVTIPLERFMELCGIPLTKPSKDKTRRKVKEDLETLYHISMEWTETSGRKTKDFAKMRVCDKIALVRGNIIFSFSMDMARYLTNAYLMQYPIELLKVDERNPNSYHIGKKLLLHNSIDNNRRKGTANILSVKSLLEVCPDIPTYEQVLATGRQLDQRIKAPFETALNSLSSFISWEYCNSKGVPLTDDQLQATDYSTFIKLYIKFDVLGVPDQTARLEARAEEAKARADKKKRTSTKKKTDKPA
;
A
#
# COMPACT_ATOMS: atom_id res chain seq x y z
N MET A 1 12.87 -0.70 36.73
CA MET A 1 13.34 0.12 37.87
C MET A 1 13.93 1.40 37.30
N ALA A 2 13.72 2.53 37.97
CA ALA A 2 13.53 3.87 37.43
C ALA A 2 14.73 4.60 36.78
N SER A 3 14.36 5.48 35.83
CA SER A 3 14.88 6.81 35.49
C SER A 3 16.33 7.01 34.99
N ILE A 4 16.45 7.41 33.72
CA ILE A 4 17.61 8.14 33.14
C ILE A 4 17.24 9.62 32.91
N TYR A 5 16.36 10.18 33.74
CA TYR A 5 16.22 11.63 33.90
C TYR A 5 16.97 12.03 35.17
N GLY A 6 18.24 12.36 35.04
CA GLY A 6 19.07 12.61 36.22
C GLY A 6 20.46 13.16 35.97
N GLN A 7 20.73 13.87 34.87
CA GLN A 7 21.96 14.65 34.73
C GLN A 7 21.65 15.90 33.91
N PHE A 8 21.36 17.01 34.62
CA PHE A 8 21.55 18.43 34.26
C PHE A 8 20.67 19.35 35.14
N ALA A 9 20.51 19.03 36.44
CA ALA A 9 20.06 20.01 37.43
C ALA A 9 21.31 20.59 38.11
N LYS A 10 21.59 21.89 37.91
CA LYS A 10 22.58 22.60 38.75
C LYS A 10 22.03 22.68 40.17
N HIS A 11 22.71 22.04 41.13
CA HIS A 11 22.42 22.22 42.54
C HIS A 11 22.99 23.56 43.01
N PHE A 12 22.13 24.42 43.56
CA PHE A 12 22.53 25.62 44.29
C PHE A 12 22.50 25.29 45.78
N SER A 13 23.56 25.64 46.50
CA SER A 13 23.71 25.30 47.92
C SER A 13 23.11 26.36 48.85
N SER A 14 22.74 27.53 48.32
CA SER A 14 22.00 28.57 49.04
C SER A 14 21.08 29.37 48.12
N ALA A 15 20.11 30.08 48.73
CA ALA A 15 19.23 30.99 48.00
C ALA A 15 20.00 32.15 47.35
N GLU A 16 21.07 32.61 48.00
CA GLU A 16 21.95 33.68 47.50
C GLU A 16 22.72 33.26 46.24
N GLU A 17 23.18 32.01 46.16
CA GLU A 17 23.83 31.49 44.95
C GLU A 17 22.86 31.43 43.75
N MET A 18 21.60 31.10 44.02
CA MET A 18 20.56 31.06 42.99
C MET A 18 20.23 32.47 42.49
N GLU A 19 20.21 33.46 43.37
CA GLU A 19 19.90 34.84 43.05
C GLU A 19 21.06 35.54 42.30
N ALA A 20 22.29 35.24 42.69
CA ALA A 20 23.49 35.65 41.95
C ALA A 20 23.53 35.04 40.53
N TYR A 21 23.12 33.77 40.39
CA TYR A 21 23.03 33.12 39.07
C TYR A 21 21.95 33.73 38.18
N LYS A 22 20.78 34.08 38.74
CA LYS A 22 19.71 34.80 38.02
C LYS A 22 20.17 36.17 37.55
N LYS A 23 20.82 36.96 38.42
CA LYS A 23 21.41 38.25 38.04
C LYS A 23 22.45 38.13 36.93
N LYS A 24 23.26 37.06 36.96
CA LYS A 24 24.29 36.81 35.95
C LYS A 24 23.71 36.44 34.59
N ILE A 25 22.60 35.68 34.53
CA ILE A 25 21.87 35.40 33.28
C ILE A 25 21.19 36.66 32.74
N GLN A 26 20.64 37.48 33.65
CA GLN A 26 19.92 38.70 33.27
C GLN A 26 20.86 39.81 32.77
N ALA A 27 22.14 39.78 33.14
CA ALA A 27 23.17 40.68 32.65
C ALA A 27 23.81 40.26 31.31
N THR A 28 23.60 39.02 30.84
CA THR A 28 24.08 38.53 29.53
C THR A 28 23.01 38.46 28.44
N LEU A 29 21.78 38.89 28.74
CA LEU A 29 20.73 39.04 27.74
C LEU A 29 20.89 40.40 27.04
N PRO A 30 21.08 40.46 25.70
CA PRO A 30 21.06 41.71 24.97
C PRO A 30 19.67 42.37 25.09
N ALA A 31 19.69 43.70 25.20
CA ALA A 31 18.52 44.56 25.43
C ALA A 31 17.39 44.34 24.41
N GLN A 32 16.15 44.35 24.91
CA GLN A 32 14.92 44.33 24.12
C GLN A 32 14.74 45.61 23.31
N GLU A 33 14.49 45.46 22.02
CA GLU A 33 13.82 46.42 21.13
C GLU A 33 13.17 45.63 19.97
N PRO A 34 12.11 46.16 19.33
CA PRO A 34 10.71 46.00 19.72
C PRO A 34 9.99 44.88 18.92
N GLU A 35 8.82 44.48 19.41
CA GLU A 35 7.91 43.52 18.75
C GLU A 35 7.62 43.91 17.29
N LEU A 36 8.22 43.16 16.36
CA LEU A 36 7.82 43.21 14.95
C LEU A 36 6.53 42.39 14.79
N ASN A 37 5.41 43.11 14.89
CA ASN A 37 4.11 42.69 14.41
C ASN A 37 4.23 42.04 13.03
N LEU A 38 4.01 40.72 12.94
CA LEU A 38 3.83 40.02 11.68
C LEU A 38 2.41 40.31 11.15
N GLN A 39 2.20 41.54 10.68
CA GLN A 39 1.08 41.90 9.81
C GLN A 39 1.31 41.26 8.44
N LEU A 40 0.87 40.01 8.29
CA LEU A 40 0.65 39.40 6.99
C LEU A 40 -0.68 39.95 6.42
N PHE A 41 -0.53 40.85 5.45
CA PHE A 41 -1.53 41.32 4.46
C PHE A 41 -2.68 42.20 4.97
N SER A 42 -2.47 43.53 4.93
CA SER A 42 -3.54 44.51 4.73
C SER A 42 -3.70 44.82 3.24
N SER A 43 -4.94 44.65 2.78
CA SER A 43 -5.61 45.33 1.65
C SER A 43 -4.78 46.24 0.74
N GLU A 44 -4.51 45.77 -0.48
CA GLU A 44 -4.82 46.45 -1.75
C GLU A 44 -4.28 45.59 -2.90
N ASP A 45 -5.07 44.60 -3.31
CA ASP A 45 -5.05 44.05 -4.67
C ASP A 45 -6.49 43.65 -5.00
N ALA A 46 -7.31 44.69 -5.13
CA ALA A 46 -8.66 44.62 -5.63
C ALA A 46 -8.64 44.54 -7.17
N GLU A 47 -8.07 43.48 -7.75
CA GLU A 47 -8.38 43.05 -9.14
C GLU A 47 -7.69 41.72 -9.54
N ALA A 48 -7.97 40.64 -8.80
CA ALA A 48 -7.75 39.28 -9.31
C ALA A 48 -8.64 38.24 -8.61
N LYS A 49 -9.96 38.45 -8.62
CA LYS A 49 -10.93 37.42 -8.22
C LYS A 49 -11.04 36.34 -9.32
N LYS A 50 -10.11 35.38 -9.32
CA LYS A 50 -10.39 34.00 -9.76
C LYS A 50 -10.17 33.08 -8.57
N ALA A 51 -11.25 32.88 -7.82
CA ALA A 51 -11.32 31.88 -6.76
C ALA A 51 -11.06 30.49 -7.36
N VAL A 52 -9.90 29.90 -7.06
CA VAL A 52 -9.75 28.45 -7.14
C VAL A 52 -10.44 27.90 -5.91
N ALA A 53 -11.69 27.49 -6.08
CA ALA A 53 -12.46 26.84 -5.03
C ALA A 53 -11.73 25.56 -4.58
N PRO A 54 -11.58 25.29 -3.27
CA PRO A 54 -11.22 23.96 -2.82
C PRO A 54 -12.36 23.03 -3.24
N SER A 55 -12.08 22.10 -4.15
CA SER A 55 -13.01 21.01 -4.48
C SER A 55 -13.04 20.06 -3.29
N ILE A 56 -13.78 20.44 -2.25
CA ILE A 56 -14.29 19.51 -1.26
C ILE A 56 -15.55 18.96 -1.90
N THR A 57 -15.43 17.87 -2.66
CA THR A 57 -16.60 17.05 -2.94
C THR A 57 -17.08 16.51 -1.60
N PRO A 58 -18.33 16.77 -1.18
CA PRO A 58 -18.90 16.13 0.00
C PRO A 58 -18.75 14.61 -0.13
N ALA A 59 -18.42 13.94 0.97
CA ALA A 59 -18.43 12.49 1.03
C ALA A 59 -19.82 12.00 0.54
N ASP A 60 -19.81 11.23 -0.55
CA ASP A 60 -20.97 10.50 -1.06
C ASP A 60 -21.57 9.70 0.11
N THR A 61 -22.66 10.19 0.71
CA THR A 61 -23.42 9.51 1.77
C THR A 61 -24.33 8.42 1.21
N GLY A 62 -24.06 7.94 0.00
CA GLY A 62 -24.65 6.72 -0.54
C GLY A 62 -24.22 5.50 0.29
N GLU A 63 -25.00 4.43 0.22
CA GLU A 63 -24.61 3.13 0.77
C GLU A 63 -23.16 2.80 0.37
N PRO A 64 -22.32 2.29 1.29
CA PRO A 64 -20.93 2.01 0.99
C PRO A 64 -20.87 1.02 -0.17
N LYS A 65 -20.46 1.51 -1.35
CA LYS A 65 -20.27 0.68 -2.54
C LYS A 65 -19.30 -0.43 -2.16
N PRO A 66 -19.67 -1.73 -2.33
CA PRO A 66 -18.82 -2.83 -1.90
C PRO A 66 -17.46 -2.84 -2.60
N PHE A 67 -17.38 -2.20 -3.78
CA PHE A 67 -16.18 -2.05 -4.58
C PHE A 67 -15.89 -0.57 -4.88
N THR A 68 -14.61 -0.25 -5.00
CA THR A 68 -14.12 1.07 -5.40
C THR A 68 -12.98 0.94 -6.42
N ALA A 69 -12.82 1.93 -7.29
CA ALA A 69 -11.71 1.91 -8.23
C ALA A 69 -10.39 2.21 -7.49
N MET A 70 -9.36 1.39 -7.74
CA MET A 70 -8.01 1.60 -7.20
C MET A 70 -6.96 1.36 -8.28
N LEU A 71 -6.00 2.28 -8.38
CA LEU A 71 -4.80 2.11 -9.20
C LEU A 71 -3.86 1.08 -8.56
N ASN A 72 -3.30 0.19 -9.36
CA ASN A 72 -2.47 -0.93 -8.94
C ASN A 72 -1.20 -0.98 -9.77
N GLY A 73 -0.09 -0.55 -9.17
CA GLY A 73 1.25 -0.65 -9.74
C GLY A 73 1.92 -1.97 -9.39
N THR A 74 2.76 -2.48 -10.29
CA THR A 74 3.61 -3.65 -10.03
C THR A 74 4.47 -3.47 -8.77
N ALA A 75 5.07 -2.30 -8.57
CA ALA A 75 5.86 -2.00 -7.38
C ALA A 75 5.04 -1.99 -6.10
N THR A 76 3.91 -1.27 -6.06
CA THR A 76 3.07 -1.20 -4.85
C THR A 76 2.41 -2.55 -4.52
N ASN A 77 2.13 -3.37 -5.53
CA ASN A 77 1.69 -4.75 -5.34
C ASN A 77 2.78 -5.63 -4.72
N GLN A 78 4.03 -5.52 -5.19
CA GLN A 78 5.16 -6.27 -4.59
C GLN A 78 5.52 -5.77 -3.20
N LEU A 79 5.45 -4.45 -2.95
CA LEU A 79 5.67 -3.85 -1.64
C LEU A 79 4.73 -4.45 -0.60
N THR A 80 3.48 -4.72 -1.00
CA THR A 80 2.50 -5.33 -0.09
C THR A 80 2.89 -6.72 0.37
N ASN A 81 3.83 -7.41 -0.27
CA ASN A 81 4.23 -8.76 0.12
C ASN A 81 5.36 -8.77 1.17
N ILE A 82 5.81 -7.60 1.62
CA ILE A 82 6.96 -7.45 2.54
C ILE A 82 6.44 -7.23 3.97
N SER A 83 7.02 -7.92 4.95
CA SER A 83 6.80 -7.65 6.38
C SER A 83 8.13 -7.48 7.08
N THR A 84 8.47 -6.27 7.53
CA THR A 84 9.73 -6.04 8.26
C THR A 84 9.70 -6.60 9.69
N ARG A 85 8.52 -6.99 10.17
CA ARG A 85 8.36 -7.69 11.46
C ARG A 85 8.81 -9.14 11.36
N SER A 86 8.39 -9.83 10.31
CA SER A 86 8.65 -11.27 10.15
C SER A 86 9.94 -11.55 9.40
N ASN A 87 10.31 -10.67 8.47
CA ASN A 87 11.57 -10.72 7.75
C ASN A 87 12.30 -9.38 7.94
N PRO A 88 13.04 -9.20 9.06
CA PRO A 88 13.81 -8.00 9.30
C PRO A 88 14.80 -7.72 8.17
N PRO A 89 14.91 -6.46 7.70
CA PRO A 89 15.80 -6.11 6.61
C PRO A 89 17.27 -6.14 7.02
N ILE A 90 18.16 -6.15 6.03
CA ILE A 90 19.57 -5.82 6.24
C ILE A 90 19.66 -4.31 6.45
N VAL A 91 20.27 -3.92 7.58
CA VAL A 91 20.45 -2.52 7.96
C VAL A 91 21.91 -2.15 7.91
N ASP A 92 22.22 -1.06 7.22
CA ASP A 92 23.54 -0.46 7.22
C ASP A 92 23.83 0.17 8.59
N ALA A 93 24.89 -0.29 9.26
CA ALA A 93 25.19 0.10 10.63
C ALA A 93 25.64 1.57 10.78
N ILE A 94 26.09 2.22 9.71
CA ILE A 94 26.60 3.60 9.74
C ILE A 94 25.47 4.59 9.50
N THR A 95 24.67 4.33 8.47
CA THR A 95 23.59 5.21 8.00
C THR A 95 22.24 4.91 8.64
N GLY A 96 22.06 3.70 9.20
CA GLY A 96 20.78 3.24 9.73
C GLY A 96 19.75 2.89 8.65
N ASN A 97 20.15 2.87 7.38
CA ASN A 97 19.26 2.61 6.25
C ASN A 97 19.02 1.11 6.05
N ALA A 98 17.77 0.74 5.74
CA ALA A 98 17.41 -0.64 5.42
C ALA A 98 17.23 -0.83 3.90
N THR A 99 17.65 -2.00 3.41
CA THR A 99 17.37 -2.45 2.03
C THR A 99 16.66 -3.78 2.02
N ILE A 100 15.61 -3.91 1.20
CA ILE A 100 14.81 -5.13 1.03
C ILE A 100 14.65 -5.43 -0.45
N GLU A 101 14.88 -6.68 -0.84
CA GLU A 101 14.61 -7.16 -2.21
C GLU A 101 13.41 -8.10 -2.20
N GLN A 102 12.46 -7.87 -3.09
CA GLN A 102 11.27 -8.71 -3.28
C GLN A 102 10.97 -8.81 -4.78
N GLY A 103 11.27 -9.96 -5.38
CA GLY A 103 11.06 -10.15 -6.82
C GLY A 103 11.85 -9.16 -7.67
N THR A 104 11.18 -8.29 -8.40
CA THR A 104 11.82 -7.22 -9.20
C THR A 104 11.89 -5.88 -8.49
N LEU A 105 11.35 -5.79 -7.27
CA LEU A 105 11.32 -4.58 -6.45
C LEU A 105 12.49 -4.58 -5.48
N LYS A 106 13.15 -3.42 -5.37
CA LYS A 106 14.04 -3.11 -4.25
C LYS A 106 13.49 -1.91 -3.50
N VAL A 107 13.44 -2.04 -2.19
CA VAL A 107 12.88 -1.05 -1.26
C VAL A 107 14.01 -0.53 -0.39
N PHE A 108 14.10 0.79 -0.29
CA PHE A 108 15.02 1.49 0.60
C PHE A 108 14.21 2.21 1.66
N ILE A 109 14.59 2.05 2.92
CA ILE A 109 13.98 2.76 4.04
C ILE A 109 15.07 3.57 4.72
N ASP A 110 15.03 4.88 4.53
CA ASP A 110 15.97 5.82 5.16
C ASP A 110 15.73 5.83 6.69
N SER A 111 16.78 5.95 7.50
CA SER A 111 16.69 6.02 8.97
C SER A 111 15.84 4.92 9.62
N TYR A 112 15.88 3.69 9.09
CA TYR A 112 15.03 2.58 9.54
C TYR A 112 15.14 2.30 11.06
N ASN A 113 16.33 2.41 11.64
CA ASN A 113 16.54 2.21 13.09
C ASN A 113 15.84 3.24 13.99
N GLU A 114 15.48 4.40 13.44
CA GLU A 114 14.78 5.47 14.16
C GLU A 114 13.26 5.29 14.08
N LEU A 115 12.77 4.41 13.20
CA LEU A 115 11.36 4.15 13.03
C LEU A 115 10.82 3.28 14.16
N THR A 116 9.70 3.71 14.74
CA THR A 116 8.90 2.89 15.66
C THR A 116 7.94 1.94 14.93
N GLY A 117 7.73 2.20 13.64
CA GLY A 117 6.92 1.41 12.72
C GLY A 117 7.75 0.45 11.86
N GLY A 118 7.22 0.13 10.68
CA GLY A 118 7.81 -0.80 9.72
C GLY A 118 6.78 -1.18 8.67
N LEU A 119 7.15 -1.97 7.65
CA LEU A 119 6.18 -2.50 6.70
C LEU A 119 5.37 -3.59 7.39
N ARG A 120 4.15 -3.23 7.81
CA ARG A 120 3.15 -4.11 8.41
C ARG A 120 1.82 -3.98 7.69
N THR A 121 0.87 -4.87 7.97
CA THR A 121 -0.45 -4.87 7.32
C THR A 121 -1.14 -3.51 7.36
N SER A 122 -1.06 -2.76 8.47
CA SER A 122 -1.65 -1.42 8.55
C SER A 122 -0.99 -0.39 7.63
N THR A 123 0.34 -0.47 7.44
CA THR A 123 1.08 0.40 6.53
C THR A 123 0.62 0.19 5.09
N HIS A 124 0.43 -1.07 4.70
CA HIS A 124 -0.11 -1.42 3.38
C HIS A 124 -1.56 -0.93 3.21
N LYS A 125 -2.42 -1.13 4.22
CA LYS A 125 -3.79 -0.61 4.21
C LYS A 125 -3.85 0.91 4.12
N LEU A 126 -2.95 1.62 4.81
CA LEU A 126 -2.84 3.07 4.72
C LEU A 126 -2.44 3.49 3.30
N LEU A 127 -1.42 2.85 2.72
CA LEU A 127 -1.00 3.12 1.34
C LEU A 127 -2.13 2.85 0.34
N ASP A 128 -2.86 1.75 0.49
CA ASP A 128 -3.99 1.41 -0.37
C ASP A 128 -5.16 2.39 -0.19
N ALA A 129 -5.46 2.83 1.04
CA ALA A 129 -6.46 3.88 1.28
C ALA A 129 -6.06 5.22 0.63
N CYS A 130 -4.78 5.62 0.74
CA CYS A 130 -4.24 6.77 0.03
C CYS A 130 -4.30 6.60 -1.49
N THR A 131 -4.06 5.39 -2.00
CA THR A 131 -4.11 5.09 -3.43
C THR A 131 -5.56 5.11 -3.96
N ILE A 132 -6.53 4.67 -3.17
CA ILE A 132 -7.97 4.82 -3.47
C ILE A 132 -8.33 6.30 -3.58
N ALA A 133 -7.93 7.12 -2.60
CA ALA A 133 -8.17 8.56 -2.64
C ALA A 133 -7.50 9.22 -3.87
N LEU A 134 -6.26 8.86 -4.18
CA LEU A 134 -5.55 9.33 -5.38
C LEU A 134 -6.31 8.94 -6.66
N THR A 135 -6.86 7.72 -6.69
CA THR A 135 -7.63 7.21 -7.84
C THR A 135 -8.93 7.98 -8.02
N GLN A 136 -9.62 8.32 -6.94
CA GLN A 136 -10.92 9.01 -6.99
C GLN A 136 -10.80 10.48 -7.41
N GLN A 137 -9.70 11.14 -7.04
CA GLN A 137 -9.51 12.57 -7.34
C GLN A 137 -8.79 12.86 -8.67
N ASN A 138 -8.30 11.83 -9.36
CA ASN A 138 -7.54 11.98 -10.61
C ASN A 138 -8.13 11.18 -11.76
N ASN A 139 -7.94 11.68 -12.98
CA ASN A 139 -8.32 10.97 -14.19
C ASN A 139 -7.32 9.85 -14.50
N TYR A 140 -7.84 8.63 -14.70
CA TYR A 140 -7.04 7.50 -15.16
C TYR A 140 -6.44 7.78 -16.54
N ARG A 141 -5.11 7.70 -16.65
CA ARG A 141 -4.33 8.08 -17.86
C ARG A 141 -4.67 9.48 -18.38
N GLY A 142 -5.00 10.39 -17.46
CA GLY A 142 -5.25 11.79 -17.75
C GLY A 142 -3.98 12.57 -18.10
N LYS A 143 -4.15 13.86 -18.38
CA LYS A 143 -3.02 14.76 -18.64
C LYS A 143 -2.25 15.00 -17.34
N GLY A 144 -0.93 14.84 -17.39
CA GLY A 144 -0.07 14.99 -16.21
C GLY A 144 0.01 16.42 -15.63
N SER A 145 -0.55 17.43 -16.28
CA SER A 145 -0.69 18.80 -15.76
C SER A 145 -1.85 18.97 -14.79
N GLU A 146 -2.82 18.04 -14.82
CA GLU A 146 -4.02 18.04 -13.97
C GLU A 146 -3.87 17.07 -12.78
N LEU A 147 -2.69 16.44 -12.65
CA LEU A 147 -2.42 15.45 -11.61
C LEU A 147 -2.33 16.14 -10.24
N ASN A 148 -3.23 15.76 -9.34
CA ASN A 148 -3.21 16.15 -7.94
C ASN A 148 -2.64 14.99 -7.09
N PRO A 149 -1.38 15.08 -6.61
CA PRO A 149 -0.76 14.06 -5.78
C PRO A 149 -1.15 14.12 -4.30
N LEU A 150 -1.74 15.24 -3.85
CA LEU A 150 -2.09 15.47 -2.46
C LEU A 150 -3.45 14.83 -2.14
N VAL A 151 -3.45 13.82 -1.27
CA VAL A 151 -4.67 13.19 -0.75
C VAL A 151 -4.92 13.63 0.69
N THR A 152 -6.19 13.84 1.02
CA THR A 152 -6.65 14.14 2.38
C THR A 152 -7.75 13.17 2.77
N ILE A 153 -7.57 12.43 3.85
CA ILE A 153 -8.52 11.43 4.34
C ILE A 153 -8.84 11.73 5.81
N PRO A 154 -10.11 12.00 6.18
CA PRO A 154 -10.49 12.10 7.59
C PRO A 154 -10.13 10.79 8.32
N LEU A 155 -9.56 10.89 9.53
CA LEU A 155 -9.15 9.73 10.34
C LEU A 155 -10.34 8.78 10.58
N GLU A 156 -11.53 9.34 10.81
CA GLU A 156 -12.76 8.57 11.00
C GLU A 156 -13.15 7.83 9.73
N ARG A 157 -12.99 8.45 8.55
CA ARG A 157 -13.21 7.78 7.27
C ARG A 157 -12.24 6.62 7.06
N PHE A 158 -10.97 6.79 7.40
CA PHE A 158 -9.99 5.71 7.35
C PHE A 158 -10.37 4.56 8.31
N MET A 159 -10.84 4.89 9.51
CA MET A 159 -11.34 3.90 10.48
C MET A 159 -12.52 3.12 9.93
N GLU A 160 -13.50 3.78 9.32
CA GLU A 160 -14.65 3.12 8.66
C GLU A 160 -14.21 2.16 7.56
N LEU A 161 -13.30 2.60 6.67
CA LEU A 161 -12.74 1.76 5.60
C LEU A 161 -12.07 0.51 6.17
N CYS A 162 -11.42 0.63 7.32
CA CYS A 162 -10.75 -0.47 8.01
C CYS A 162 -11.66 -1.25 8.98
N GLY A 163 -12.95 -0.93 9.08
CA GLY A 163 -13.88 -1.59 10.00
C GLY A 163 -13.57 -1.34 11.49
N ILE A 164 -12.86 -0.25 11.80
CA ILE A 164 -12.46 0.10 13.16
C ILE A 164 -13.60 0.89 13.84
N PRO A 165 -14.11 0.46 15.01
CA PRO A 165 -15.17 1.17 15.71
C PRO A 165 -14.78 2.61 16.07
N LEU A 166 -15.69 3.57 15.90
CA LEU A 166 -15.46 5.00 16.16
C LEU A 166 -15.54 5.38 17.66
N THR A 167 -14.90 4.59 18.53
CA THR A 167 -14.79 4.88 19.97
C THR A 167 -13.53 5.70 20.26
N LYS A 168 -13.50 6.44 21.38
CA LYS A 168 -12.31 7.21 21.79
C LYS A 168 -11.03 6.34 21.89
N PRO A 169 -11.04 5.17 22.56
CA PRO A 169 -9.85 4.30 22.60
C PRO A 169 -9.38 3.85 21.21
N SER A 170 -10.31 3.49 20.32
CA SER A 170 -9.99 3.11 18.95
C SER A 170 -9.42 4.27 18.15
N LYS A 171 -9.97 5.49 18.28
CA LYS A 171 -9.44 6.71 17.65
C LYS A 171 -8.02 7.01 18.11
N ASP A 172 -7.73 6.92 19.40
CA ASP A 172 -6.40 7.19 19.96
C ASP A 172 -5.36 6.16 19.51
N LYS A 173 -5.72 4.87 19.53
CA LYS A 173 -4.87 3.78 19.02
C LYS A 173 -4.60 3.94 17.52
N THR A 174 -5.64 4.24 16.74
CA THR A 174 -5.53 4.42 15.28
C THR A 174 -4.68 5.65 14.97
N ARG A 175 -4.87 6.76 15.68
CA ARG A 175 -4.06 7.98 15.53
C ARG A 175 -2.58 7.71 15.69
N ARG A 176 -2.19 6.98 16.75
CA ARG A 176 -0.78 6.60 16.99
C ARG A 176 -0.25 5.74 15.84
N LYS A 177 -0.99 4.69 15.50
CA LYS A 177 -0.61 3.74 14.44
C LYS A 177 -0.45 4.40 13.07
N VAL A 178 -1.39 5.28 12.70
CA VAL A 178 -1.33 6.03 11.43
C VAL A 178 -0.12 6.96 11.40
N LYS A 179 0.28 7.59 12.52
CA LYS A 179 1.52 8.39 12.55
C LYS A 179 2.76 7.54 12.25
N GLU A 180 2.86 6.38 12.89
CA GLU A 180 3.97 5.43 12.66
C GLU A 180 3.98 4.93 11.20
N ASP A 181 2.80 4.62 10.64
CA ASP A 181 2.66 4.15 9.26
C ASP A 181 2.97 5.25 8.24
N LEU A 182 2.54 6.49 8.49
CA LEU A 182 2.90 7.66 7.67
C LEU A 182 4.41 7.85 7.66
N GLU A 183 5.05 7.84 8.84
CA GLU A 183 6.51 8.01 8.97
C GLU A 183 7.27 6.92 8.20
N THR A 184 6.80 5.67 8.30
CA THR A 184 7.35 4.55 7.54
C THR A 184 7.24 4.80 6.03
N LEU A 185 6.06 5.18 5.53
CA LEU A 185 5.83 5.47 4.11
C LEU A 185 6.67 6.64 3.60
N TYR A 186 6.88 7.66 4.43
CA TYR A 186 7.69 8.83 4.10
C TYR A 186 9.16 8.49 3.86
N HIS A 187 9.70 7.52 4.58
CA HIS A 187 11.09 7.08 4.45
C HIS A 187 11.30 6.05 3.33
N ILE A 188 10.23 5.59 2.65
CA ILE A 188 10.34 4.60 1.60
C ILE A 188 10.67 5.23 0.24
N SER A 189 11.72 4.69 -0.37
CA SER A 189 11.99 4.80 -1.81
C SER A 189 11.97 3.42 -2.45
N MET A 190 11.62 3.36 -3.73
CA MET A 190 11.54 2.11 -4.49
C MET A 190 12.23 2.23 -5.84
N GLU A 191 12.93 1.18 -6.26
CA GLU A 191 13.37 0.95 -7.63
C GLU A 191 12.86 -0.41 -8.09
N TRP A 192 12.49 -0.55 -9.35
CA TRP A 192 11.98 -1.81 -9.86
C TRP A 192 12.07 -1.92 -11.37
N THR A 193 11.86 -3.13 -11.87
CA THR A 193 11.72 -3.39 -13.30
C THR A 193 10.35 -3.98 -13.61
N GLU A 194 9.83 -3.63 -14.78
CA GLU A 194 8.59 -4.19 -15.32
C GLU A 194 8.83 -4.76 -16.71
N THR A 195 8.44 -6.03 -16.90
CA THR A 195 8.51 -6.67 -18.22
C THR A 195 7.15 -6.62 -18.90
N SER A 196 7.11 -6.04 -20.09
CA SER A 196 5.94 -6.00 -20.97
C SER A 196 6.28 -6.59 -22.33
N GLY A 197 5.85 -7.84 -22.56
CA GLY A 197 6.21 -8.60 -23.75
C GLY A 197 7.71 -8.88 -23.79
N ARG A 198 8.42 -8.36 -24.80
CA ARG A 198 9.88 -8.52 -24.97
C ARG A 198 10.70 -7.36 -24.41
N LYS A 199 10.04 -6.34 -23.83
CA LYS A 199 10.71 -5.14 -23.32
C LYS A 199 10.68 -5.17 -21.80
N THR A 200 11.81 -4.89 -21.19
CA THR A 200 11.93 -4.58 -19.77
C THR A 200 12.12 -3.08 -19.64
N LYS A 201 11.34 -2.47 -18.75
CA LYS A 201 11.44 -1.07 -18.40
C LYS A 201 11.95 -0.98 -16.97
N ASP A 202 13.01 -0.21 -16.80
CA ASP A 202 13.58 0.08 -15.49
C ASP A 202 12.98 1.38 -14.95
N PHE A 203 12.65 1.37 -13.67
CA PHE A 203 12.18 2.53 -12.92
C PHE A 203 13.24 2.89 -11.90
N ALA A 204 13.82 4.08 -12.07
CA ALA A 204 14.82 4.61 -11.15
C ALA A 204 14.24 4.77 -9.74
N LYS A 205 15.13 4.77 -8.74
CA LYS A 205 14.79 5.00 -7.33
C LYS A 205 13.96 6.28 -7.18
N MET A 206 12.74 6.15 -6.66
CA MET A 206 11.86 7.28 -6.37
C MET A 206 11.16 7.11 -5.02
N ARG A 207 10.87 8.22 -4.33
CA ARG A 207 10.13 8.22 -3.05
C ARG A 207 8.67 7.84 -3.28
N VAL A 208 8.03 7.23 -2.28
CA VAL A 208 6.58 6.98 -2.31
C VAL A 208 5.80 8.28 -2.12
N CYS A 209 6.23 9.12 -1.17
CA CYS A 209 5.59 10.39 -0.85
C CYS A 209 6.61 11.49 -0.48
N ASP A 210 6.19 12.74 -0.67
CA ASP A 210 6.99 13.93 -0.40
C ASP A 210 6.51 14.69 0.85
N LYS A 211 5.28 14.41 1.31
CA LYS A 211 4.68 15.08 2.47
C LYS A 211 3.71 14.16 3.20
N ILE A 212 3.80 14.15 4.53
CA ILE A 212 2.88 13.46 5.43
C ILE A 212 2.45 14.40 6.57
N ALA A 213 1.22 14.25 7.06
CA ALA A 213 0.79 14.85 8.32
C ALA A 213 -0.47 14.18 8.88
N LEU A 214 -0.70 14.29 10.18
CA LEU A 214 -1.97 13.96 10.83
C LEU A 214 -2.43 15.14 11.69
N VAL A 215 -3.22 16.05 11.10
CA VAL A 215 -3.54 17.36 11.68
C VAL A 215 -5.05 17.56 11.72
N ARG A 216 -5.59 17.99 12.87
CA ARG A 216 -7.03 18.25 13.09
C ARG A 216 -7.93 17.08 12.63
N GLY A 217 -7.47 15.85 12.83
CA GLY A 217 -8.23 14.66 12.46
C GLY A 217 -8.16 14.28 10.98
N ASN A 218 -7.30 14.92 10.17
CA ASN A 218 -7.10 14.59 8.77
C ASN A 218 -5.71 13.98 8.53
N ILE A 219 -5.68 12.85 7.84
CA ILE A 219 -4.49 12.24 7.25
C ILE A 219 -4.19 13.02 5.98
N ILE A 220 -3.01 13.63 5.91
CA ILE A 220 -2.52 14.36 4.75
C ILE A 220 -1.35 13.55 4.20
N PHE A 221 -1.42 13.19 2.92
CA PHE A 221 -0.38 12.40 2.26
C PHE A 221 -0.22 12.91 0.83
N SER A 222 0.99 13.32 0.45
CA SER A 222 1.30 13.72 -0.92
C SER A 222 2.19 12.68 -1.54
N PHE A 223 1.68 11.91 -2.50
CA PHE A 223 2.52 11.05 -3.31
C PHE A 223 3.64 11.89 -3.96
N SER A 224 4.80 11.29 -4.18
CA SER A 224 5.80 11.95 -5.02
C SER A 224 5.22 12.11 -6.42
N MET A 225 5.64 13.15 -7.14
CA MET A 225 5.10 13.41 -8.49
C MET A 225 5.35 12.22 -9.42
N ASP A 226 6.50 11.55 -9.32
CA ASP A 226 6.83 10.37 -10.11
C ASP A 226 5.97 9.16 -9.73
N MET A 227 5.74 8.93 -8.43
CA MET A 227 4.86 7.87 -7.96
C MET A 227 3.41 8.09 -8.40
N ALA A 228 2.90 9.32 -8.29
CA ALA A 228 1.56 9.68 -8.72
C ALA A 228 1.40 9.51 -10.24
N ARG A 229 2.39 9.91 -11.05
CA ARG A 229 2.41 9.69 -12.51
C ARG A 229 2.45 8.21 -12.86
N TYR A 230 3.25 7.43 -12.13
CA TYR A 230 3.32 5.99 -12.31
C TYR A 230 1.97 5.33 -12.03
N LEU A 231 1.39 5.58 -10.84
CA LEU A 231 0.13 4.96 -10.42
C LEU A 231 -1.04 5.34 -11.33
N THR A 232 -1.18 6.61 -11.72
CA THR A 232 -2.28 7.07 -12.59
C THR A 232 -2.25 6.50 -14.01
N ASN A 233 -1.13 5.88 -14.40
CA ASN A 233 -0.99 5.14 -15.65
C ASN A 233 -1.00 3.61 -15.47
N ALA A 234 -1.01 3.13 -14.22
CA ALA A 234 -0.95 1.72 -13.85
C ALA A 234 -2.28 0.97 -14.09
N TYR A 235 -2.39 -0.27 -13.63
CA TYR A 235 -3.62 -1.04 -13.84
C TYR A 235 -4.75 -0.51 -12.94
N LEU A 236 -5.98 -0.42 -13.46
CA LEU A 236 -7.16 -0.01 -12.67
C LEU A 236 -7.97 -1.25 -12.26
N MET A 237 -8.12 -1.47 -10.95
CA MET A 237 -8.87 -2.59 -10.38
C MET A 237 -10.15 -2.11 -9.70
N GLN A 238 -11.21 -2.92 -9.74
CA GLN A 238 -12.33 -2.81 -8.81
C GLN A 238 -11.94 -3.48 -7.49
N TYR A 239 -11.53 -2.68 -6.52
CA TYR A 239 -11.05 -3.09 -5.21
C TYR A 239 -12.21 -3.27 -4.23
N PRO A 240 -12.40 -4.44 -3.59
CA PRO A 240 -13.41 -4.63 -2.57
C PRO A 240 -13.01 -3.94 -1.27
N ILE A 241 -13.87 -3.06 -0.75
CA ILE A 241 -13.59 -2.32 0.50
C ILE A 241 -13.40 -3.30 1.67
N GLU A 242 -14.07 -4.45 1.65
CA GLU A 242 -13.94 -5.52 2.65
C GLU A 242 -12.49 -5.98 2.88
N LEU A 243 -11.61 -5.89 1.87
CA LEU A 243 -10.19 -6.24 2.06
C LEU A 243 -9.50 -5.32 3.08
N LEU A 244 -9.87 -4.03 3.15
CA LEU A 244 -9.32 -3.11 4.17
C LEU A 244 -9.82 -3.45 5.58
N LYS A 245 -10.95 -4.15 5.71
CA LYS A 245 -11.53 -4.57 7.00
C LYS A 245 -10.94 -5.86 7.56
N VAL A 246 -10.20 -6.62 6.76
CA VAL A 246 -9.57 -7.89 7.17
C VAL A 246 -8.75 -7.71 8.44
N ASP A 247 -8.93 -8.58 9.43
CA ASP A 247 -8.26 -8.44 10.72
C ASP A 247 -6.74 -8.59 10.60
N GLU A 248 -6.00 -7.60 11.10
CA GLU A 248 -4.54 -7.61 11.06
C GLU A 248 -3.90 -8.60 12.05
N ARG A 249 -4.67 -9.20 12.97
CA ARG A 249 -4.18 -10.29 13.83
C ARG A 249 -3.81 -11.54 13.02
N ASN A 250 -4.37 -11.70 11.83
CA ASN A 250 -3.90 -12.66 10.84
C ASN A 250 -3.18 -11.89 9.72
N PRO A 251 -1.85 -11.69 9.85
CA PRO A 251 -1.14 -10.75 8.98
C PRO A 251 -1.14 -11.21 7.50
N ASN A 252 -1.22 -12.52 7.23
CA ASN A 252 -1.22 -13.09 5.89
C ASN A 252 -2.53 -12.90 5.12
N SER A 253 -3.65 -12.75 5.82
CA SER A 253 -4.99 -12.65 5.20
C SER A 253 -5.08 -11.50 4.21
N TYR A 254 -4.56 -10.33 4.59
CA TYR A 254 -4.56 -9.17 3.72
C TYR A 254 -3.76 -9.41 2.43
N HIS A 255 -2.58 -10.02 2.56
CA HIS A 255 -1.67 -10.27 1.47
C HIS A 255 -2.24 -11.30 0.47
N ILE A 256 -2.78 -12.41 0.99
CA ILE A 256 -3.48 -13.43 0.20
C ILE A 256 -4.70 -12.81 -0.50
N GLY A 257 -5.53 -12.08 0.24
CA GLY A 257 -6.73 -11.44 -0.31
C GLY A 257 -6.38 -10.50 -1.46
N LYS A 258 -5.38 -9.63 -1.29
CA LYS A 258 -4.93 -8.72 -2.34
C LYS A 258 -4.41 -9.47 -3.57
N LYS A 259 -3.66 -10.56 -3.39
CA LYS A 259 -3.14 -11.39 -4.48
C LYS A 259 -4.26 -12.06 -5.28
N LEU A 260 -5.25 -12.65 -4.60
CA LEU A 260 -6.42 -13.27 -5.22
C LEU A 260 -7.22 -12.24 -6.03
N LEU A 261 -7.50 -11.08 -5.44
CA LEU A 261 -8.27 -10.02 -6.07
C LEU A 261 -7.56 -9.42 -7.28
N LEU A 262 -6.25 -9.15 -7.17
CA LEU A 262 -5.46 -8.69 -8.29
C LEU A 262 -5.47 -9.72 -9.43
N HIS A 263 -5.24 -11.00 -9.13
CA HIS A 263 -5.26 -12.08 -10.11
C HIS A 263 -6.62 -12.19 -10.82
N ASN A 264 -7.71 -12.11 -10.06
CA ASN A 264 -9.07 -12.16 -10.57
C ASN A 264 -9.41 -10.93 -11.43
N SER A 265 -8.88 -9.77 -11.08
CA SER A 265 -9.17 -8.54 -11.81
C SER A 265 -8.55 -8.52 -13.22
N ILE A 266 -7.39 -9.16 -13.44
CA ILE A 266 -6.63 -9.07 -14.69
C ILE A 266 -7.41 -9.66 -15.88
N ASP A 267 -7.73 -8.81 -16.86
CA ASP A 267 -8.47 -9.18 -18.08
C ASP A 267 -7.91 -10.41 -18.81
N ASN A 268 -6.58 -10.55 -18.88
CA ASN A 268 -5.96 -11.67 -19.56
C ASN A 268 -6.19 -13.01 -18.86
N ASN A 269 -6.29 -13.01 -17.52
CA ASN A 269 -6.61 -14.21 -16.76
C ASN A 269 -8.08 -14.59 -16.96
N ARG A 270 -8.97 -13.59 -16.99
CA ARG A 270 -10.40 -13.79 -17.30
C ARG A 270 -10.58 -14.39 -18.69
N ARG A 271 -9.92 -13.82 -19.70
CA ARG A 271 -9.94 -14.32 -21.08
C ARG A 271 -9.42 -15.75 -21.22
N LYS A 272 -8.45 -16.16 -20.39
CA LYS A 272 -7.92 -17.52 -20.37
C LYS A 272 -8.77 -18.50 -19.55
N GLY A 273 -9.79 -18.03 -18.84
CA GLY A 273 -10.58 -18.86 -17.93
C GLY A 273 -9.84 -19.26 -16.65
N THR A 274 -8.80 -18.51 -16.24
CA THR A 274 -7.96 -18.83 -15.07
C THR A 274 -8.03 -17.76 -13.97
N ALA A 275 -8.94 -16.78 -14.08
CA ALA A 275 -9.03 -15.67 -13.12
C ALA A 275 -9.45 -16.08 -11.70
N ASN A 276 -10.09 -17.23 -11.56
CA ASN A 276 -10.56 -17.79 -10.30
C ASN A 276 -9.73 -18.99 -9.83
N ILE A 277 -8.56 -19.24 -10.44
CA ILE A 277 -7.69 -20.36 -10.09
C ILE A 277 -6.27 -19.84 -9.90
N LEU A 278 -5.67 -20.13 -8.75
CA LEU A 278 -4.29 -19.74 -8.43
C LEU A 278 -3.57 -20.83 -7.64
N SER A 279 -2.28 -21.06 -7.90
CA SER A 279 -1.53 -22.11 -7.20
C SER A 279 -1.29 -21.77 -5.72
N VAL A 280 -1.27 -22.79 -4.86
CA VAL A 280 -0.89 -22.65 -3.44
C VAL A 280 0.50 -22.04 -3.31
N LYS A 281 1.46 -22.49 -4.12
CA LYS A 281 2.81 -21.93 -4.18
C LYS A 281 2.81 -20.41 -4.39
N SER A 282 2.09 -19.92 -5.38
CA SER A 282 2.03 -18.48 -5.70
C SER A 282 1.35 -17.64 -4.62
N LEU A 283 0.50 -18.25 -3.78
CA LEU A 283 -0.09 -17.57 -2.63
C LEU A 283 0.86 -17.56 -1.43
N LEU A 284 1.57 -18.66 -1.17
CA LEU A 284 2.58 -18.70 -0.11
C LEU A 284 3.73 -17.71 -0.36
N GLU A 285 4.10 -17.46 -1.62
CA GLU A 285 5.09 -16.44 -2.01
C GLU A 285 4.71 -15.01 -1.59
N VAL A 286 3.44 -14.74 -1.27
CA VAL A 286 2.98 -13.43 -0.77
C VAL A 286 2.66 -13.43 0.72
N CYS A 287 3.00 -14.49 1.46
CA CYS A 287 2.73 -14.61 2.89
C CYS A 287 4.01 -14.42 3.71
N PRO A 288 4.44 -13.18 4.00
CA PRO A 288 5.74 -12.95 4.63
C PRO A 288 5.83 -13.45 6.07
N ASP A 289 4.69 -13.70 6.73
CA ASP A 289 4.64 -14.21 8.11
C ASP A 289 4.48 -15.74 8.17
N ILE A 290 4.38 -16.44 7.03
CA ILE A 290 4.44 -17.90 6.97
C ILE A 290 5.90 -18.30 6.71
N PRO A 291 6.51 -19.16 7.55
CA PRO A 291 7.87 -19.61 7.34
C PRO A 291 8.01 -20.43 6.05
N THR A 292 9.17 -20.32 5.43
CA THR A 292 9.56 -21.14 4.28
C THR A 292 9.70 -22.62 4.66
N TYR A 293 9.67 -23.48 3.64
CA TYR A 293 9.88 -24.91 3.81
C TYR A 293 11.21 -25.20 4.53
N GLU A 294 12.28 -24.53 4.11
CA GLU A 294 13.64 -24.68 4.64
C GLU A 294 13.70 -24.28 6.12
N GLN A 295 13.07 -23.17 6.50
CA GLN A 295 13.01 -22.71 7.90
C GLN A 295 12.27 -23.71 8.81
N VAL A 296 11.20 -24.33 8.32
CA VAL A 296 10.45 -25.33 9.11
C VAL A 296 11.25 -26.63 9.21
N LEU A 297 11.91 -27.05 8.13
CA LEU A 297 12.77 -28.24 8.16
C LEU A 297 13.95 -28.12 9.12
N ALA A 298 14.50 -26.91 9.30
CA ALA A 298 15.64 -26.66 10.17
C ALA A 298 15.31 -26.76 11.68
N THR A 299 14.04 -26.67 12.08
CA THR A 299 13.67 -26.48 13.49
C THR A 299 12.73 -27.55 14.05
N GLY A 300 11.91 -28.21 13.23
CA GLY A 300 10.99 -29.23 13.75
C GLY A 300 10.14 -29.98 12.74
N ARG A 301 10.26 -29.68 11.43
CA ARG A 301 9.55 -30.36 10.33
C ARG A 301 8.02 -30.37 10.45
N GLN A 302 7.46 -29.48 11.28
CA GLN A 302 6.03 -29.30 11.54
C GLN A 302 5.34 -28.54 10.38
N LEU A 303 5.38 -29.10 9.17
CA LEU A 303 4.93 -28.44 7.94
C LEU A 303 3.43 -28.12 7.98
N ASP A 304 2.61 -29.03 8.49
CA ASP A 304 1.17 -28.80 8.58
C ASP A 304 0.84 -27.65 9.54
N GLN A 305 1.42 -27.65 10.74
CA GLN A 305 1.11 -26.65 11.77
C GLN A 305 1.70 -25.28 11.44
N ARG A 306 2.83 -25.22 10.74
CA ARG A 306 3.57 -23.97 10.51
C ARG A 306 3.36 -23.37 9.12
N ILE A 307 2.87 -24.14 8.15
CA ILE A 307 2.63 -23.67 6.79
C ILE A 307 1.17 -23.85 6.39
N LYS A 308 0.67 -25.10 6.36
CA LYS A 308 -0.68 -25.41 5.86
C LYS A 308 -1.78 -24.76 6.72
N ALA A 309 -1.76 -24.97 8.03
CA ALA A 309 -2.79 -24.45 8.92
C ALA A 309 -2.83 -22.90 8.97
N PRO A 310 -1.70 -22.16 9.07
CA PRO A 310 -1.71 -20.70 8.98
C PRO A 310 -2.21 -20.19 7.62
N PHE A 311 -1.86 -20.87 6.53
CA PHE A 311 -2.32 -20.56 5.18
C PHE A 311 -3.86 -20.70 5.05
N GLU A 312 -4.41 -21.83 5.50
CA GLU A 312 -5.86 -22.08 5.48
C GLU A 312 -6.60 -21.13 6.43
N THR A 313 -6.02 -20.82 7.59
CA THR A 313 -6.58 -19.84 8.53
C THR A 313 -6.66 -18.45 7.90
N ALA A 314 -5.64 -18.06 7.12
CA ALA A 314 -5.65 -16.81 6.38
C ALA A 314 -6.72 -16.78 5.29
N LEU A 315 -6.86 -17.84 4.49
CA LEU A 315 -7.93 -17.94 3.50
C LEU A 315 -9.33 -17.92 4.13
N ASN A 316 -9.55 -18.68 5.20
CA ASN A 316 -10.84 -18.77 5.90
C ASN A 316 -11.30 -17.41 6.46
N SER A 317 -10.36 -16.56 6.86
CA SER A 317 -10.68 -15.21 7.33
C SER A 317 -11.20 -14.26 6.25
N LEU A 318 -11.12 -14.65 4.97
CA LEU A 318 -11.63 -13.88 3.82
C LEU A 318 -13.06 -14.28 3.43
N SER A 319 -13.67 -15.24 4.14
CA SER A 319 -14.97 -15.86 3.82
C SER A 319 -16.14 -14.88 3.68
N SER A 320 -16.05 -13.66 4.22
CA SER A 320 -17.09 -12.63 4.04
C SER A 320 -17.17 -12.08 2.62
N PHE A 321 -16.11 -12.21 1.81
CA PHE A 321 -16.09 -11.71 0.42
C PHE A 321 -15.34 -12.61 -0.59
N ILE A 322 -14.70 -13.69 -0.14
CA ILE A 322 -14.06 -14.71 -0.98
C ILE A 322 -14.45 -16.09 -0.48
N SER A 323 -15.11 -16.87 -1.33
CA SER A 323 -15.23 -18.33 -1.14
C SER A 323 -14.04 -19.02 -1.80
N TRP A 324 -13.59 -20.14 -1.24
CA TRP A 324 -12.45 -20.88 -1.78
C TRP A 324 -12.56 -22.38 -1.51
N GLU A 325 -11.95 -23.17 -2.40
CA GLU A 325 -11.78 -24.62 -2.25
C GLU A 325 -10.46 -25.06 -2.90
N TYR A 326 -9.92 -26.19 -2.46
CA TYR A 326 -8.79 -26.82 -3.15
C TYR A 326 -9.25 -27.47 -4.45
N CYS A 327 -8.41 -27.36 -5.47
CA CYS A 327 -8.63 -27.97 -6.77
C CYS A 327 -7.32 -28.44 -7.40
N ASN A 328 -7.43 -29.24 -8.45
CA ASN A 328 -6.30 -29.54 -9.34
C ASN A 328 -6.05 -28.39 -10.34
N SER A 329 -5.02 -28.52 -11.18
CA SER A 329 -4.66 -27.51 -12.19
C SER A 329 -5.74 -27.23 -13.23
N LYS A 330 -6.77 -28.08 -13.34
CA LYS A 330 -7.92 -27.90 -14.24
C LYS A 330 -9.14 -27.29 -13.52
N GLY A 331 -9.02 -26.92 -12.24
CA GLY A 331 -10.10 -26.32 -11.46
C GLY A 331 -11.17 -27.32 -10.99
N VAL A 332 -10.87 -28.62 -11.02
CA VAL A 332 -11.76 -29.66 -10.48
C VAL A 332 -11.52 -29.75 -8.97
N PRO A 333 -12.57 -29.63 -8.13
CA PRO A 333 -12.46 -29.75 -6.67
C PRO A 333 -11.85 -31.09 -6.25
N LEU A 334 -11.11 -31.08 -5.15
CA LEU A 334 -10.57 -32.29 -4.53
C LEU A 334 -11.56 -32.84 -3.49
N THR A 335 -11.55 -34.16 -3.28
CA THR A 335 -12.33 -34.80 -2.21
C THR A 335 -11.62 -34.69 -0.86
N ASP A 336 -12.37 -34.80 0.23
CA ASP A 336 -11.81 -34.75 1.60
C ASP A 336 -10.72 -35.81 1.82
N ASP A 337 -10.93 -37.02 1.31
CA ASP A 337 -9.95 -38.11 1.39
C ASP A 337 -8.63 -37.76 0.69
N GLN A 338 -8.70 -37.09 -0.48
CA GLN A 338 -7.52 -36.62 -1.20
C GLN A 338 -6.76 -35.57 -0.38
N LEU A 339 -7.48 -34.68 0.29
CA LEU A 339 -6.90 -33.61 1.11
C LEU A 339 -6.24 -34.13 2.39
N GLN A 340 -6.81 -35.16 3.02
CA GLN A 340 -6.22 -35.79 4.21
C GLN A 340 -4.96 -36.58 3.89
N ALA A 341 -4.89 -37.22 2.72
CA ALA A 341 -3.71 -37.97 2.27
C ALA A 341 -2.59 -37.08 1.70
N THR A 342 -2.80 -35.77 1.59
CA THR A 342 -1.88 -34.84 0.92
C THR A 342 -0.68 -34.51 1.81
N ASP A 343 0.51 -34.99 1.42
CA ASP A 343 1.79 -34.56 1.99
C ASP A 343 2.17 -33.14 1.52
N TYR A 344 3.21 -32.54 2.12
CA TYR A 344 3.64 -31.20 1.73
C TYR A 344 4.03 -31.09 0.25
N SER A 345 4.66 -32.13 -0.30
CA SER A 345 5.13 -32.14 -1.70
C SER A 345 3.97 -32.11 -2.70
N THR A 346 2.82 -32.65 -2.31
CA THR A 346 1.56 -32.58 -3.05
C THR A 346 0.82 -31.28 -2.75
N PHE A 347 0.75 -30.86 -1.47
CA PHE A 347 0.11 -29.62 -1.02
C PHE A 347 0.58 -28.40 -1.81
N ILE A 348 1.90 -28.23 -1.97
CA ILE A 348 2.47 -27.05 -2.65
C ILE A 348 2.12 -27.00 -4.15
N LYS A 349 1.74 -28.15 -4.75
CA LYS A 349 1.35 -28.27 -6.17
C LYS A 349 -0.16 -28.10 -6.37
N LEU A 350 -0.93 -28.01 -5.29
CA LEU A 350 -2.37 -27.79 -5.37
C LEU A 350 -2.69 -26.36 -5.86
N TYR A 351 -3.95 -26.19 -6.25
CA TYR A 351 -4.51 -24.92 -6.64
C TYR A 351 -5.69 -24.57 -5.74
N ILE A 352 -5.94 -23.28 -5.60
CA ILE A 352 -7.13 -22.73 -4.99
C ILE A 352 -8.05 -22.26 -6.10
N LYS A 353 -9.28 -22.76 -6.11
CA LYS A 353 -10.38 -22.19 -6.86
C LYS A 353 -11.17 -21.28 -5.93
N PHE A 354 -11.51 -20.07 -6.39
CA PHE A 354 -12.12 -19.08 -5.53
C PHE A 354 -13.10 -18.17 -6.28
N ASP A 355 -14.16 -17.75 -5.61
CA ASP A 355 -15.09 -16.75 -6.14
C ASP A 355 -15.05 -15.49 -5.29
N VAL A 356 -15.08 -14.33 -5.95
CA VAL A 356 -15.13 -13.03 -5.29
C VAL A 356 -16.59 -12.60 -5.27
N LEU A 357 -17.13 -12.42 -4.07
CA LEU A 357 -18.55 -12.14 -3.86
C LEU A 357 -18.87 -10.67 -4.16
N GLY A 358 -20.01 -10.43 -4.82
CA GLY A 358 -20.52 -9.08 -5.09
C GLY A 358 -19.75 -8.26 -6.13
N VAL A 359 -18.83 -8.88 -6.90
CA VAL A 359 -18.06 -8.17 -7.94
C VAL A 359 -19.01 -7.54 -8.96
N PRO A 360 -18.81 -6.24 -9.32
CA PRO A 360 -19.60 -5.60 -10.37
C PRO A 360 -19.48 -6.37 -11.68
N ASP A 361 -20.58 -6.47 -12.45
CA ASP A 361 -20.53 -7.05 -13.78
C ASP A 361 -19.61 -6.21 -14.70
N GLN A 362 -18.61 -6.86 -15.28
CA GLN A 362 -17.63 -6.24 -16.18
C GLN A 362 -17.74 -6.75 -17.62
N THR A 363 -18.78 -7.53 -17.94
CA THR A 363 -18.95 -8.21 -19.23
C THR A 363 -18.90 -7.21 -20.38
N ALA A 364 -19.70 -6.14 -20.33
CA ALA A 364 -19.70 -5.09 -21.35
C ALA A 364 -18.33 -4.43 -21.56
N ARG A 365 -17.57 -4.17 -20.48
CA ARG A 365 -16.22 -3.59 -20.55
C ARG A 365 -15.23 -4.54 -21.26
N LEU A 366 -15.33 -5.83 -20.96
CA LEU A 366 -14.47 -6.86 -21.54
C LEU A 366 -14.76 -7.07 -23.02
N GLU A 367 -16.04 -7.07 -23.40
CA GLU A 367 -16.49 -7.16 -24.80
C GLU A 367 -16.00 -5.97 -25.62
N ALA A 368 -16.22 -4.73 -25.14
CA ALA A 368 -15.74 -3.53 -25.82
C ALA A 368 -14.22 -3.54 -26.02
N ARG A 369 -13.44 -3.98 -25.02
CA ARG A 369 -11.98 -4.14 -25.15
C ARG A 369 -11.60 -5.22 -26.18
N ALA A 370 -12.34 -6.32 -26.24
CA ALA A 370 -12.10 -7.37 -27.21
C ALA A 370 -12.36 -6.87 -28.65
N GLU A 371 -13.42 -6.08 -28.84
CA GLU A 371 -13.74 -5.43 -30.13
C GLU A 371 -12.66 -4.42 -30.54
N GLU A 372 -12.23 -3.55 -29.63
CA GLU A 372 -11.12 -2.62 -29.88
C GLU A 372 -9.83 -3.35 -30.27
N ALA A 373 -9.52 -4.45 -29.58
CA ALA A 373 -8.34 -5.25 -29.86
C ALA A 373 -8.41 -5.89 -31.26
N LYS A 374 -9.57 -6.42 -31.65
CA LYS A 374 -9.82 -6.95 -33.00
C LYS A 374 -9.65 -5.84 -34.05
N ALA A 375 -10.27 -4.68 -33.86
CA ALA A 375 -10.17 -3.54 -34.77
C ALA A 375 -8.71 -3.06 -34.95
N ARG A 376 -7.93 -3.00 -33.86
CA ARG A 376 -6.49 -2.65 -33.91
C ARG A 376 -5.66 -3.70 -34.66
N ALA A 377 -5.94 -4.99 -34.46
CA ALA A 377 -5.27 -6.06 -35.17
C ALA A 377 -5.54 -6.01 -36.68
N ASP A 378 -6.79 -5.76 -37.07
CA ASP A 378 -7.20 -5.65 -38.47
C ASP A 378 -6.59 -4.42 -39.15
N LYS A 379 -6.55 -3.28 -38.44
CA LYS A 379 -5.84 -2.08 -38.92
C LYS A 379 -4.37 -2.37 -39.17
N LYS A 380 -3.68 -3.04 -38.23
CA LYS A 380 -2.24 -3.38 -38.35
C LYS A 380 -1.97 -4.35 -39.50
N LYS A 381 -2.86 -5.32 -39.75
CA LYS A 381 -2.79 -6.20 -40.93
C LYS A 381 -2.87 -5.38 -42.22
N ARG A 382 -3.87 -4.51 -42.36
CA ARG A 382 -4.04 -3.64 -43.55
C ARG A 382 -2.83 -2.75 -43.83
N THR A 383 -2.19 -2.17 -42.81
CA THR A 383 -0.97 -1.36 -43.00
C THR A 383 0.25 -2.19 -43.38
N SER A 384 0.38 -3.41 -42.84
CA SER A 384 1.49 -4.32 -43.21
C SER A 384 1.39 -4.83 -44.65
N THR A 385 0.18 -5.02 -45.18
CA THR A 385 -0.03 -5.45 -46.57
C THR A 385 0.33 -4.33 -47.55
N LYS A 386 -0.05 -3.08 -47.26
CA LYS A 386 0.38 -1.90 -48.06
C LYS A 386 1.90 -1.72 -48.08
N LYS A 387 2.59 -1.98 -46.97
CA LYS A 387 4.06 -1.83 -46.90
C LYS A 387 4.83 -2.93 -47.65
N LYS A 388 4.18 -4.05 -48.01
CA LYS A 388 4.77 -5.12 -48.84
C LYS A 388 4.59 -4.85 -50.34
N THR A 389 3.57 -4.09 -50.75
CA THR A 389 3.34 -3.74 -52.16
C THR A 389 4.22 -2.59 -52.66
N ASP A 390 4.75 -1.75 -51.75
CA ASP A 390 5.55 -0.57 -52.10
C ASP A 390 7.08 -0.77 -51.97
N LYS A 391 7.59 -2.02 -51.99
CA LYS A 391 9.04 -2.26 -52.07
C LYS A 391 9.46 -2.35 -53.55
N PRO A 392 10.24 -1.39 -54.09
CA PRO A 392 10.78 -1.52 -55.44
C PRO A 392 11.82 -2.65 -55.49
N ALA A 393 11.86 -3.34 -56.63
CA ALA A 393 12.74 -4.46 -56.94
C ALA A 393 14.22 -4.07 -56.99
#